data_AF-A0A1H6Z2H0-F1
#
_entry.id   AF-A0A1H6Z2H0-F1
#
_cell.length_a   1.000
_cell.length_b   1.000
_cell.length_c   1.000
_cell.angle_alpha   90.00
_cell.angle_beta   90.00
_cell.angle_gamma   90.00
#
_symmetry.space_group_name_H-M   'P 1'
#
loop_
_entity.id
_entity.type
_entity.pdbx_description
1 polymer ?
#
loop_
_entity_poly.entity_id
_entity_poly.type
_entity_poly.pdbx_seq_one_letter_code
_entity_poly.pdbx_strand_id
1 'polypeptide(L)' 'MPAAFAAQNRLSAGCQMVWKIEGDALIIKPAHKKPTLAELIAETPKEARAEGWNAMPAAENEQW' A
#
# COMPACT_ATOMS: atom_id res chain seq x y z
N MET A 1 -18.70 4.34 -10.23
CA MET A 1 -18.47 5.06 -8.96
C MET A 1 -18.60 6.55 -9.23
N PRO A 2 -19.35 7.33 -8.43
CA PRO A 2 -19.53 8.76 -8.68
C PRO A 2 -18.21 9.54 -8.60
N ALA A 3 -18.01 10.50 -9.51
CA ALA A 3 -16.78 11.29 -9.57
C ALA A 3 -16.51 12.09 -8.26
N ALA A 4 -17.57 12.61 -7.64
CA ALA A 4 -17.49 13.32 -6.36
C ALA A 4 -17.00 12.40 -5.22
N PHE A 5 -17.41 11.12 -5.23
CA PHE A 5 -16.95 10.14 -4.24
C PHE A 5 -15.48 9.78 -4.45
N ALA A 6 -15.02 9.72 -5.72
CA ALA A 6 -13.61 9.53 -6.04
C ALA A 6 -12.74 10.68 -5.53
N ALA A 7 -13.17 11.92 -5.79
CA ALA A 7 -12.46 13.11 -5.36
C ALA A 7 -12.42 13.23 -3.83
N GLN A 8 -13.55 12.98 -3.14
CA GLN A 8 -13.64 13.05 -1.68
C GLN A 8 -12.75 12.00 -0.99
N ASN A 9 -12.65 10.80 -1.56
CA ASN A 9 -11.86 9.70 -1.01
C ASN A 9 -10.43 9.62 -1.59
N ARG A 10 -10.00 10.63 -2.37
CA ARG A 10 -8.66 10.70 -3.02
C ARG A 10 -8.31 9.43 -3.81
N LEU A 11 -9.31 8.87 -4.48
CA LEU A 11 -9.17 7.64 -5.25
C LEU A 11 -8.68 7.97 -6.66
N SER A 12 -7.56 7.37 -7.05
CA SER A 12 -7.07 7.37 -8.43
C SER A 12 -7.21 5.98 -9.06
N ALA A 13 -7.23 5.92 -10.38
CA ALA A 13 -7.21 4.65 -11.09
C ALA A 13 -5.93 3.87 -10.73
N GLY A 14 -6.07 2.60 -10.34
CA GLY A 14 -4.97 1.76 -9.85
C GLY A 14 -4.80 1.74 -8.33
N CYS A 15 -5.58 2.52 -7.56
CA CYS A 15 -5.58 2.42 -6.10
C CYS A 15 -6.07 1.05 -5.62
N GLN A 16 -5.32 0.45 -4.71
CA GLN A 16 -5.73 -0.76 -4.02
C GLN A 16 -6.89 -0.45 -3.06
N MET A 17 -7.88 -1.33 -3.02
CA MET A 17 -9.07 -1.23 -2.19
C MET A 17 -9.19 -2.46 -1.30
N VAL A 18 -9.56 -2.28 -0.04
CA VAL A 18 -10.00 -3.36 0.84
C VAL A 18 -11.52 -3.32 0.90
N TRP A 19 -12.16 -4.48 0.79
CA TRP A 19 -13.59 -4.62 0.92
C TRP A 19 -13.95 -5.61 2.02
N LYS A 20 -15.09 -5.37 2.68
CA LYS A 20 -15.66 -6.27 3.69
C LYS A 20 -17.18 -6.23 3.57
N ILE A 21 -17.82 -7.36 3.80
CA ILE A 21 -19.28 -7.45 3.93
C ILE A 21 -19.63 -7.41 5.42
N GLU A 22 -20.47 -6.46 5.80
CA GLU A 22 -21.01 -6.34 7.17
C GLU A 22 -22.54 -6.33 7.09
N GLY A 23 -23.15 -7.47 7.46
CA GLY A 23 -24.58 -7.68 7.30
C GLY A 23 -24.97 -7.63 5.81
N ASP A 24 -25.83 -6.68 5.47
CA ASP A 24 -26.32 -6.45 4.10
C ASP A 24 -25.58 -5.30 3.39
N ALA A 25 -24.47 -4.81 3.97
CA ALA A 25 -23.68 -3.71 3.43
C ALA A 25 -22.30 -4.16 2.94
N LEU A 26 -21.93 -3.71 1.73
CA LEU A 26 -20.57 -3.82 1.20
C LEU A 26 -19.78 -2.56 1.56
N ILE A 27 -18.80 -2.71 2.43
CA ILE A 27 -17.90 -1.63 2.84
C ILE A 27 -16.64 -1.70 1.99
N ILE A 28 -16.34 -0.63 1.25
CA ILE A 28 -15.13 -0.49 0.44
C ILE A 28 -14.32 0.67 1.00
N LYS A 29 -13.05 0.43 1.32
CA LYS A 29 -12.12 1.43 1.84
C LYS A 29 -10.85 1.43 1.01
N PRO A 30 -10.25 2.60 0.72
CA PRO A 30 -8.92 2.65 0.14
C PRO A 30 -7.91 1.94 1.05
N ALA A 31 -7.13 1.05 0.47
CA ALA A 31 -6.02 0.42 1.15
C ALA A 31 -4.86 1.41 1.22
N HIS A 32 -4.95 2.42 2.10
CA HIS A 32 -3.81 3.27 2.45
C HIS A 32 -2.85 2.51 3.36
N LYS A 33 -2.40 1.32 2.94
CA LYS A 33 -1.32 0.64 3.63
C LYS A 33 -0.04 1.19 3.00
N LYS A 34 0.62 2.12 3.70
CA LYS A 34 2.02 2.40 3.41
C LYS A 34 2.78 1.16 3.91
N PRO A 35 3.28 0.28 3.02
CA PRO A 35 4.04 -0.87 3.48
C PRO A 35 5.26 -0.35 4.21
N THR A 36 5.52 -0.91 5.38
CA THR A 36 6.73 -0.57 6.12
C THR A 36 7.94 -1.19 5.40
N LEU A 37 9.13 -0.61 5.55
CA LEU A 37 10.35 -1.16 4.97
C LEU A 37 10.56 -2.64 5.38
N ALA A 38 10.18 -3.00 6.61
CA ALA A 38 10.24 -4.37 7.09
C ALA A 38 9.33 -5.33 6.29
N GLU A 39 8.11 -4.89 5.94
CA GLU A 39 7.19 -5.66 5.09
C GLU A 39 7.76 -5.82 3.67
N LEU A 40 8.30 -4.75 3.08
CA LEU A 40 8.90 -4.78 1.75
C LEU A 40 10.14 -5.70 1.69
N ILE A 41 11.00 -5.67 2.71
CA ILE A 41 12.18 -6.54 2.81
C ILE A 41 11.77 -8.01 3.00
N ALA A 42 10.71 -8.27 3.79
CA ALA A 42 10.19 -9.63 3.99
C ALA A 42 9.55 -10.20 2.71
N GLU A 43 8.84 -9.37 1.94
CA GLU A 43 8.21 -9.77 0.68
C GLU A 43 9.21 -9.90 -0.48
N THR A 44 10.39 -9.28 -0.40
CA THR A 44 11.42 -9.37 -1.46
C THR A 44 12.24 -10.66 -1.32
N PRO A 45 12.10 -11.64 -2.25
CA PRO A 45 12.86 -12.88 -2.25
C PRO A 45 14.36 -12.58 -2.34
N LYS A 46 15.20 -13.40 -1.70
CA LYS A 46 16.64 -13.14 -1.64
C LYS A 46 17.29 -13.11 -3.03
N GLU A 47 16.71 -13.84 -3.98
CA GLU A 47 17.18 -13.98 -5.35
C GLU A 47 16.90 -12.73 -6.20
N ALA A 48 15.95 -11.89 -5.79
CA ALA A 48 15.57 -10.65 -6.47
C ALA A 48 16.21 -9.39 -5.84
N ARG A 49 17.03 -9.55 -4.79
CA ARG A 49 17.70 -8.43 -4.12
C ARG A 49 18.90 -7.97 -4.91
N ALA A 50 19.05 -6.65 -5.07
CA ALA A 50 20.23 -6.06 -5.67
C ALA A 50 21.48 -6.32 -4.82
N GLU A 51 22.65 -6.33 -5.45
CA GLU A 51 23.94 -6.39 -4.75
C GLU A 51 24.06 -5.20 -3.78
N GLY A 52 24.43 -5.46 -2.53
CA GLY A 52 24.51 -4.43 -1.49
C GLY A 52 23.19 -4.11 -0.76
N TRP A 53 22.07 -4.79 -1.07
CA TRP A 53 20.77 -4.57 -0.41
C TRP A 53 20.82 -4.65 1.12
N ASN A 54 21.54 -5.63 1.67
CA ASN A 54 21.65 -5.80 3.13
C ASN A 54 22.58 -4.77 3.79
N ALA A 55 23.34 -4.00 3.00
CA ALA A 55 24.20 -2.92 3.48
C ALA A 55 23.55 -1.54 3.34
N MET A 56 22.34 -1.46 2.76
CA MET A 56 21.60 -0.21 2.68
C MET A 56 21.15 0.21 4.08
N PRO A 57 21.34 1.49 4.45
CA PRO A 57 20.83 2.01 5.72
C PRO A 57 19.31 1.86 5.76
N ALA A 58 18.76 1.61 6.95
CA ALA A 58 17.32 1.57 7.14
C ALA A 58 16.71 2.90 6.67
N ALA A 59 15.71 2.84 5.80
CA ALA A 59 14.96 4.00 5.32
C ALA A 59 14.06 4.51 6.45
N GLU A 60 14.66 5.09 7.49
CA GLU A 60 13.94 5.56 8.68
C GLU A 60 13.34 6.96 8.49
N ASN A 61 13.55 7.64 7.36
CA ASN A 61 12.97 8.97 7.09
C ASN A 61 12.90 9.30 5.60
N GLU A 62 12.08 8.59 4.84
CA GLU A 62 11.66 9.11 3.52
C GLU A 62 10.53 10.14 3.73
N GLN A 63 10.93 11.40 3.93
CA GLN A 63 10.02 12.53 3.78
C GLN A 63 9.85 12.83 2.29
N TRP A 64 8.66 12.52 1.77
CA TRP A 64 8.17 12.96 0.46
C TRP A 64 7.01 13.94 0.67
#